data_AF-A0A2V8L7L8-F1
#
_entry.id   AF-A0A2V8L7L8-F1
#
_cell.length_a   1.000
_cell.length_b   1.000
_cell.length_c   1.000
_cell.angle_alpha   90.00
_cell.angle_beta   90.00
_cell.angle_gamma   90.00
#
_symmetry.space_group_name_H-M   'P 1'
#
loop_
_entity.id
_entity.type
_entity.pdbx_description
1 polymer ?
#
loop_
_entity_poly.entity_id
_entity_poly.type
_entity_poly.pdbx_seq_one_letter_code
_entity_poly.pdbx_strand_id
1 'polypeptide(L)'
;MRSGKIKSLLVTVFTTILTVLPACAQSSGAEEGPAATSSVEASTPEKRLFGVLPNYRTVEASLPFAPLTPKQKFNIATHDSFDWPTYVRSGVLTLVTPGKDETASFGTGIQKYANLYVRSSADQIIGNMMTEGFLPVILRKDPRYFRQGAGTFWFRLESALSQIAVARNDSGHLTFNMPEFLGNAMAVGISTAYSPNLQDWSHRNEKFILMISTDTLSNVVKEFGPDIRQKFLHRHHKTS
;
A
#
# COMPACT_ATOMS: atom_id res chain seq x y z
N MET A 1 -27.08 9.17 8.53
CA MET A 1 -27.06 7.93 7.72
C MET A 1 -25.90 7.81 6.70
N ARG A 2 -25.00 8.81 6.54
CA ARG A 2 -23.95 8.83 5.49
C ARG A 2 -22.62 8.12 5.83
N SER A 3 -22.13 8.15 7.07
CA SER A 3 -20.85 7.50 7.43
C SER A 3 -20.89 5.98 7.57
N GLY A 4 -22.08 5.38 7.62
CA GLY A 4 -22.26 3.94 7.80
C GLY A 4 -21.84 3.10 6.58
N LYS A 5 -21.91 3.65 5.36
CA LYS A 5 -21.63 2.89 4.13
C LYS A 5 -20.14 2.82 3.79
N ILE A 6 -19.38 3.87 4.10
CA ILE A 6 -17.91 3.86 3.96
C ILE A 6 -17.29 3.04 5.08
N LYS A 7 -17.81 3.15 6.32
CA LYS A 7 -17.47 2.22 7.40
C LYS A 7 -17.79 0.78 7.00
N SER A 8 -18.95 0.52 6.40
CA SER A 8 -19.31 -0.82 5.92
C SER A 8 -18.38 -1.31 4.81
N LEU A 9 -17.98 -0.47 3.85
CA LEU A 9 -17.08 -0.89 2.76
C LEU A 9 -15.64 -1.14 3.26
N LEU A 10 -15.10 -0.23 4.08
CA LEU A 10 -13.79 -0.41 4.71
C LEU A 10 -13.81 -1.64 5.62
N VAL A 11 -14.85 -1.83 6.42
CA VAL A 11 -15.04 -3.05 7.23
C VAL A 11 -15.18 -4.27 6.33
N THR A 12 -15.93 -4.24 5.22
CA THR A 12 -16.07 -5.40 4.33
C THR A 12 -14.75 -5.76 3.63
N VAL A 13 -13.95 -4.77 3.20
CA VAL A 13 -12.61 -5.01 2.61
C VAL A 13 -11.65 -5.52 3.67
N PHE A 14 -11.63 -4.93 4.87
CA PHE A 14 -10.81 -5.42 5.99
C PHE A 14 -11.23 -6.84 6.42
N THR A 15 -12.54 -7.12 6.48
CA THR A 15 -13.10 -8.40 6.92
C THR A 15 -12.91 -9.50 5.88
N THR A 16 -13.01 -9.20 4.57
CA THR A 16 -12.71 -10.17 3.51
C THR A 16 -11.23 -10.54 3.50
N ILE A 17 -10.33 -9.59 3.73
CA ILE A 17 -8.90 -9.89 3.87
C ILE A 17 -8.62 -10.68 5.15
N LEU A 18 -9.25 -10.31 6.26
CA LEU A 18 -9.09 -11.01 7.54
C LEU A 18 -9.71 -12.42 7.54
N THR A 19 -10.67 -12.72 6.66
CA THR A 19 -11.31 -14.05 6.57
C THR A 19 -10.67 -14.98 5.54
N VAL A 20 -10.07 -14.45 4.47
CA VAL A 20 -9.39 -15.27 3.44
C VAL A 20 -7.98 -15.66 3.86
N LEU A 21 -7.30 -14.85 4.68
CA LEU A 21 -5.91 -15.12 5.09
C LEU A 21 -5.73 -16.26 6.12
N PRO A 22 -6.57 -16.42 7.17
CA PRO A 22 -6.39 -17.49 8.16
C PRO A 22 -6.56 -18.88 7.57
N ALA A 23 -7.44 -19.04 6.57
CA ALA A 23 -7.64 -20.30 5.85
C ALA A 23 -6.39 -20.73 5.05
N CYS A 24 -5.44 -19.81 4.82
CA CYS A 24 -4.20 -20.12 4.14
C CYS A 24 -3.03 -20.45 5.09
N ALA A 25 -3.16 -20.18 6.38
CA ALA A 25 -2.08 -20.20 7.38
C ALA A 25 -2.17 -21.37 8.38
N GLN A 26 -2.61 -22.56 7.95
CA GLN A 26 -2.59 -23.76 8.79
C GLN A 26 -1.51 -24.77 8.38
N SER A 27 -0.78 -25.23 9.42
CA SER A 27 0.26 -26.27 9.49
C SER A 27 1.68 -25.79 9.18
N SER A 28 2.72 -26.04 9.99
CA SER A 28 3.03 -27.24 10.79
C SER A 28 3.93 -26.94 12.00
N GLY A 29 3.92 -27.88 12.96
CA GLY A 29 4.53 -27.91 14.28
C GLY A 29 6.04 -27.62 14.38
N ALA A 30 6.41 -27.26 15.62
CA ALA A 30 7.76 -27.10 16.11
C ALA A 30 8.46 -28.46 16.29
N GLU A 31 9.70 -28.57 15.79
CA GLU A 31 10.73 -29.45 16.34
C GLU A 31 12.07 -28.70 16.31
N GLU A 32 12.80 -28.82 17.41
CA GLU A 32 14.06 -28.13 17.72
C GLU A 32 15.23 -29.12 17.51
N GLY A 33 16.26 -28.74 16.75
CA GLY A 33 17.46 -29.56 16.49
C GLY A 33 18.51 -28.82 15.62
N PRO A 34 19.82 -29.09 15.76
CA PRO A 34 20.81 -28.04 16.00
C PRO A 34 21.46 -27.39 14.77
N ALA A 35 22.04 -26.22 15.04
CA ALA A 35 22.68 -25.28 14.13
C ALA A 35 23.60 -25.90 13.06
N ALA A 36 23.34 -25.54 11.80
CA ALA A 36 24.30 -25.62 10.71
C ALA A 36 24.35 -24.26 9.99
N THR A 37 25.49 -23.60 10.12
CA THR A 37 25.91 -22.42 9.34
C THR A 37 25.74 -22.67 7.85
N SER A 38 24.79 -21.97 7.23
CA SER A 38 24.71 -21.84 5.77
C SER A 38 24.72 -20.36 5.43
N SER A 39 25.77 -19.96 4.72
CA SER A 39 25.97 -18.63 4.14
C SER A 39 24.75 -18.23 3.33
N VAL A 40 24.00 -17.22 3.81
CA VAL A 40 22.90 -16.62 3.05
C VAL A 40 23.50 -15.75 1.95
N GLU A 41 23.58 -16.31 0.76
CA GLU A 41 23.76 -15.59 -0.48
C GLU A 41 22.61 -14.58 -0.60
N ALA A 42 22.93 -13.28 -0.53
CA ALA A 42 21.96 -12.21 -0.54
C ALA A 42 21.20 -12.21 -1.88
N SER A 43 19.99 -12.76 -1.88
CA SER A 43 19.11 -12.73 -3.04
C SER A 43 18.78 -11.29 -3.40
N THR A 44 19.04 -10.91 -4.65
CA THR A 44 18.64 -9.61 -5.20
C THR A 44 17.14 -9.40 -4.96
N PRO A 45 16.69 -8.30 -4.33
CA PRO A 45 15.27 -8.09 -4.08
C PRO A 45 14.48 -8.11 -5.40
N GLU A 46 13.53 -9.04 -5.56
CA GLU A 46 12.68 -9.11 -6.74
C GLU A 46 11.95 -7.76 -6.90
N LYS A 47 12.04 -7.12 -8.08
CA LYS A 47 11.43 -5.81 -8.35
C LYS A 47 9.90 -5.83 -8.37
N ARG A 48 9.27 -7.01 -8.35
CA ARG A 48 7.81 -7.19 -8.42
C ARG A 48 7.32 -8.36 -7.56
N LEU A 49 6.32 -8.10 -6.73
CA LEU A 49 5.48 -9.09 -6.07
C LEU A 49 4.52 -9.69 -7.12
N PHE A 50 4.46 -11.02 -7.24
CA PHE A 50 3.62 -11.72 -8.23
C PHE A 50 3.88 -11.40 -9.71
N GLY A 51 5.01 -10.76 -10.05
CA GLY A 51 5.27 -10.25 -11.41
C GLY A 51 4.42 -9.04 -11.81
N VAL A 52 3.57 -8.58 -10.88
CA VAL A 52 2.44 -7.69 -11.10
C VAL A 52 2.57 -6.45 -10.24
N LEU A 53 2.69 -6.63 -8.92
CA LEU A 53 2.75 -5.55 -7.93
C LEU A 53 4.17 -4.98 -7.82
N PRO A 54 4.38 -3.66 -7.89
CA PRO A 54 5.69 -3.06 -7.71
C PRO A 54 6.22 -3.40 -6.31
N ASN A 55 7.50 -3.80 -6.26
CA ASN A 55 8.20 -4.12 -5.03
C ASN A 55 9.35 -3.14 -4.74
N TYR A 56 9.28 -1.92 -5.28
CA TYR A 56 10.36 -0.92 -5.15
C TYR A 56 10.51 -0.39 -3.73
N ARG A 57 9.50 -0.60 -2.88
CA ARG A 57 9.47 -0.16 -1.48
C ARG A 57 9.62 -1.28 -0.48
N THR A 58 9.59 -2.56 -0.85
CA THR A 58 9.67 -3.62 0.16
C THR A 58 11.12 -4.00 0.39
N VAL A 59 11.55 -4.00 1.64
CA VAL A 59 12.85 -4.52 2.07
C VAL A 59 12.61 -5.60 3.10
N GLU A 60 13.26 -6.74 2.98
CA GLU A 60 13.23 -7.75 4.05
C GLU A 60 13.90 -7.15 5.30
N ALA A 61 13.17 -7.15 6.41
CA ALA A 61 13.61 -6.51 7.66
C ALA A 61 14.89 -7.13 8.24
N SER A 62 15.26 -8.33 7.79
CA SER A 62 16.50 -9.04 8.14
C SER A 62 17.76 -8.47 7.46
N LEU A 63 17.63 -7.65 6.42
CA LEU A 63 18.76 -7.05 5.73
C LEU A 63 19.35 -5.86 6.50
N PRO A 64 20.68 -5.63 6.45
CA PRO A 64 21.30 -4.46 7.06
C PRO A 64 20.68 -3.16 6.53
N PHE A 65 20.32 -2.26 7.45
CA PHE A 65 19.73 -0.98 7.08
C PHE A 65 20.78 -0.05 6.44
N ALA A 66 20.46 0.48 5.27
CA ALA A 66 21.19 1.56 4.63
C ALA A 66 20.20 2.67 4.23
N PRO A 67 20.48 3.94 4.57
CA PRO A 67 19.61 5.05 4.21
C PRO A 67 19.58 5.28 2.70
N LEU A 68 18.45 5.80 2.23
CA LEU A 68 18.28 6.18 0.83
C LEU A 68 18.72 7.62 0.58
N THR A 69 19.41 7.84 -0.53
CA THR A 69 19.65 9.18 -1.08
C THR A 69 18.33 9.82 -1.54
N PRO A 70 18.24 11.17 -1.60
CA PRO A 70 17.06 11.83 -2.13
C PRO A 70 16.66 11.37 -3.54
N LYS A 71 17.65 11.14 -4.42
CA LYS A 71 17.42 10.62 -5.77
C LYS A 71 16.76 9.24 -5.76
N GLN A 72 17.18 8.34 -4.86
CA GLN A 72 16.57 7.02 -4.73
C GLN A 72 15.13 7.11 -4.23
N LYS A 73 14.82 8.02 -3.29
CA LYS A 73 13.45 8.24 -2.81
C LYS A 73 12.52 8.73 -3.93
N PHE A 74 12.95 9.71 -4.73
CA PHE A 74 12.19 10.15 -5.89
C PHE A 74 12.06 9.07 -6.97
N ASN A 75 13.08 8.24 -7.16
CA ASN A 75 13.02 7.13 -8.09
C ASN A 75 11.94 6.11 -7.67
N ILE A 76 11.90 5.78 -6.37
CA ILE A 76 10.84 4.95 -5.78
C ILE A 76 9.47 5.57 -6.05
N ALA A 77 9.28 6.84 -5.67
CA ALA A 77 8.00 7.54 -5.83
C ALA A 77 7.53 7.56 -7.29
N THR A 78 8.45 7.80 -8.22
CA THR A 78 8.16 7.82 -9.66
C THR A 78 7.78 6.44 -10.15
N HIS A 79 8.55 5.40 -9.79
CA HIS A 79 8.22 4.04 -10.19
C HIS A 79 6.88 3.57 -9.62
N ASP A 80 6.56 3.87 -8.36
CA ASP A 80 5.26 3.49 -7.79
C ASP A 80 4.11 4.27 -8.44
N SER A 81 4.30 5.56 -8.70
CA SER A 81 3.30 6.43 -9.36
C SER A 81 2.92 5.95 -10.77
N PHE A 82 3.90 5.45 -11.54
CA PHE A 82 3.71 5.10 -12.95
C PHE A 82 3.73 3.60 -13.22
N ASP A 83 3.78 2.73 -12.20
CA ASP A 83 3.62 1.30 -12.42
C ASP A 83 2.16 0.93 -12.66
N TRP A 84 1.95 -0.11 -13.47
CA TRP A 84 0.63 -0.48 -13.95
C TRP A 84 -0.40 -0.81 -12.84
N PRO A 85 -0.05 -1.36 -11.65
CA PRO A 85 -1.06 -1.67 -10.63
C PRO A 85 -1.66 -0.41 -10.00
N THR A 86 -0.96 0.71 -10.05
CA THR A 86 -1.49 2.01 -9.61
C THR A 86 -2.71 2.40 -10.44
N TYR A 87 -2.70 2.12 -11.74
CA TYR A 87 -3.83 2.35 -12.63
C TYR A 87 -4.98 1.36 -12.40
N VAL A 88 -4.69 0.08 -12.12
CA VAL A 88 -5.73 -0.89 -11.74
C VAL A 88 -6.40 -0.50 -10.42
N ARG A 89 -5.60 -0.11 -9.42
CA ARG A 89 -6.09 0.43 -8.15
C ARG A 89 -6.99 1.64 -8.38
N SER A 90 -6.58 2.56 -9.25
CA SER A 90 -7.37 3.74 -9.61
C SER A 90 -8.73 3.39 -10.20
N GLY A 91 -8.79 2.33 -11.02
CA GLY A 91 -10.04 1.76 -11.56
C GLY A 91 -10.94 1.20 -10.48
N VAL A 92 -10.40 0.36 -9.59
CA VAL A 92 -11.17 -0.18 -8.45
C VAL A 92 -11.69 0.94 -7.57
N LEU A 93 -10.85 1.93 -7.24
CA LEU A 93 -11.22 3.06 -6.39
C LEU A 93 -12.34 3.91 -7.02
N THR A 94 -12.30 4.06 -8.36
CA THR A 94 -13.35 4.75 -9.13
C THR A 94 -14.70 4.05 -9.02
N LEU A 95 -14.71 2.72 -8.97
CA LEU A 95 -15.95 1.93 -8.88
C LEU A 95 -16.55 1.95 -7.46
N VAL A 96 -15.70 1.98 -6.43
CA VAL A 96 -16.16 1.85 -5.04
C VAL A 96 -16.39 3.20 -4.36
N THR A 97 -15.80 4.28 -4.86
CA THR A 97 -16.03 5.63 -4.36
C THR A 97 -17.32 6.19 -4.96
N PRO A 98 -18.37 6.48 -4.16
CA PRO A 98 -19.63 6.96 -4.69
C PRO A 98 -19.45 8.34 -5.35
N GLY A 99 -19.53 8.41 -6.68
CA GLY A 99 -19.48 9.68 -7.45
C GLY A 99 -20.78 10.48 -7.37
N LYS A 100 -21.31 10.71 -6.16
CA LYS A 100 -22.73 11.01 -5.95
C LYS A 100 -23.17 12.41 -6.35
N ASP A 101 -22.29 13.40 -6.33
CA ASP A 101 -22.70 14.80 -6.59
C ASP A 101 -21.77 15.51 -7.59
N GLU A 102 -21.12 14.75 -8.49
CA GLU A 102 -20.38 15.39 -9.57
C GLU A 102 -21.36 15.86 -10.66
N THR A 103 -21.31 17.16 -10.93
CA THR A 103 -22.17 17.93 -11.83
C THR A 103 -22.40 17.19 -13.15
N ALA A 104 -23.61 17.33 -13.71
CA ALA A 104 -23.98 16.80 -15.03
C ALA A 104 -22.97 17.15 -16.15
N SER A 105 -22.10 18.15 -15.91
CA SER A 105 -20.98 18.57 -16.77
C SER A 105 -19.93 17.49 -17.07
N PHE A 106 -19.83 16.40 -16.31
CA PHE A 106 -18.84 15.33 -16.57
C PHE A 106 -19.39 14.14 -17.37
N GLY A 107 -20.59 14.31 -17.94
CA GLY A 107 -21.25 13.30 -18.77
C GLY A 107 -21.87 12.17 -17.96
N THR A 108 -22.30 11.13 -18.68
CA THR A 108 -22.96 9.95 -18.12
C THR A 108 -22.26 8.67 -18.56
N GLY A 109 -22.51 7.57 -17.85
CA GLY A 109 -21.92 6.26 -18.19
C GLY A 109 -20.39 6.29 -18.24
N ILE A 110 -19.84 5.91 -19.40
CA ILE A 110 -18.39 5.76 -19.60
C ILE A 110 -17.62 7.09 -19.53
N GLN A 111 -18.25 8.21 -19.91
CA GLN A 111 -17.62 9.53 -19.84
C GLN A 111 -17.39 9.94 -18.39
N LYS A 112 -18.39 9.71 -17.53
CA LYS A 112 -18.28 9.96 -16.09
C LYS A 112 -17.22 9.06 -15.47
N TYR A 113 -17.22 7.77 -15.83
CA TYR A 113 -16.20 6.82 -15.36
C TYR A 113 -14.78 7.25 -15.76
N ALA A 114 -14.56 7.61 -17.03
CA ALA A 114 -13.25 8.04 -17.52
C ALA A 114 -12.74 9.30 -16.79
N ASN A 115 -13.62 10.28 -16.55
CA ASN A 115 -13.28 11.47 -15.76
C ASN A 115 -12.86 11.11 -14.33
N LEU A 116 -13.66 10.30 -13.64
CA LEU A 116 -13.34 9.85 -12.27
C LEU A 116 -12.06 9.01 -12.23
N TYR A 117 -11.83 8.17 -13.24
CA TYR A 117 -10.65 7.34 -13.36
C TYR A 117 -9.36 8.17 -13.53
N VAL A 118 -9.39 9.19 -14.38
CA VAL A 118 -8.24 10.09 -14.54
C VAL A 118 -7.96 10.86 -13.25
N ARG A 119 -9.00 11.34 -12.56
CA ARG A 119 -8.84 12.00 -11.25
C ARG A 119 -8.28 11.07 -10.20
N SER A 120 -8.81 9.85 -10.10
CA SER A 120 -8.32 8.79 -9.21
C SER A 120 -6.85 8.46 -9.50
N SER A 121 -6.48 8.37 -10.78
CA SER A 121 -5.08 8.16 -11.18
C SER A 121 -4.18 9.32 -10.77
N ALA A 122 -4.63 10.56 -10.97
CA ALA A 122 -3.90 11.75 -10.53
C ALA A 122 -3.74 11.78 -9.00
N ASP A 123 -4.78 11.40 -8.25
CA ASP A 123 -4.74 11.30 -6.79
C ASP A 123 -3.68 10.30 -6.32
N GLN A 124 -3.60 9.13 -6.97
CA GLN A 124 -2.59 8.13 -6.65
C GLN A 124 -1.17 8.63 -6.94
N ILE A 125 -0.96 9.26 -8.10
CA ILE A 125 0.36 9.82 -8.46
C ILE A 125 0.77 10.92 -7.48
N ILE A 126 -0.13 11.85 -7.16
CA ILE A 126 0.15 12.94 -6.22
C ILE A 126 0.41 12.38 -4.82
N GLY A 127 -0.42 11.44 -4.35
CA GLY A 127 -0.25 10.73 -3.09
C GLY A 127 1.13 10.11 -2.99
N ASN A 128 1.50 9.28 -3.96
CA ASN A 128 2.81 8.64 -4.01
C ASN A 128 3.97 9.65 -4.05
N MET A 129 3.88 10.69 -4.88
CA MET A 129 4.93 11.70 -4.93
C MET A 129 5.09 12.43 -3.59
N MET A 130 4.00 12.70 -2.87
CA MET A 130 4.04 13.35 -1.55
C MET A 130 4.55 12.42 -0.44
N THR A 131 3.99 11.21 -0.33
CA THR A 131 4.24 10.26 0.77
C THR A 131 5.54 9.46 0.59
N GLU A 132 6.05 9.35 -0.64
CA GLU A 132 7.22 8.54 -0.98
C GLU A 132 8.43 9.35 -1.45
N GLY A 133 8.19 10.53 -2.03
CA GLY A 133 9.21 11.39 -2.63
C GLY A 133 9.50 12.64 -1.79
N PHE A 134 8.64 13.65 -1.94
CA PHE A 134 8.89 14.98 -1.39
C PHE A 134 9.02 15.00 0.13
N LEU A 135 8.02 14.49 0.87
CA LEU A 135 8.08 14.52 2.33
C LEU A 135 9.15 13.58 2.91
N PRO A 136 9.38 12.37 2.38
CA PRO A 136 10.50 11.55 2.85
C PRO A 136 11.87 12.18 2.67
N VAL A 137 12.07 12.98 1.61
CA VAL A 137 13.30 13.76 1.41
C VAL A 137 13.41 14.88 2.44
N ILE A 138 12.35 15.69 2.59
CA ILE A 138 12.36 16.86 3.50
C ILE A 138 12.48 16.43 4.97
N LEU A 139 11.72 15.41 5.36
CA LEU A 139 11.61 14.95 6.75
C LEU A 139 12.63 13.86 7.10
N ARG A 140 13.53 13.50 6.16
CA ARG A 140 14.54 12.45 6.32
C ARG A 140 13.96 11.12 6.80
N LYS A 141 12.91 10.69 6.12
CA LYS A 141 12.20 9.43 6.39
C LYS A 141 12.50 8.40 5.30
N ASP A 142 12.48 7.14 5.68
CA ASP A 142 12.56 6.05 4.73
C ASP A 142 11.17 5.75 4.18
N PRO A 143 10.94 5.88 2.87
CA PRO A 143 9.66 5.54 2.26
C PRO A 143 9.41 4.02 2.23
N ARG A 144 10.38 3.15 2.50
CA ARG A 144 10.22 1.71 2.27
C ARG A 144 9.36 1.04 3.34
N TYR A 145 8.58 0.05 2.92
CA TYR A 145 7.95 -0.94 3.77
C TYR A 145 8.95 -2.04 4.12
N PHE A 146 9.14 -2.32 5.40
CA PHE A 146 10.07 -3.35 5.88
C PHE A 146 9.29 -4.63 6.17
N ARG A 147 9.29 -5.57 5.23
CA ARG A 147 8.59 -6.85 5.33
C ARG A 147 9.23 -7.72 6.40
N GLN A 148 8.42 -8.31 7.27
CA GLN A 148 8.90 -9.24 8.30
C GLN A 148 9.20 -10.62 7.72
N GLY A 149 8.29 -11.14 6.88
CA GLY A 149 8.47 -12.36 6.10
C GLY A 149 8.50 -13.68 6.87
N ALA A 150 8.77 -13.65 8.17
CA ALA A 150 8.77 -14.80 9.07
C ALA A 150 7.95 -14.50 10.34
N GLY A 151 7.61 -15.56 11.09
CA GLY A 151 6.81 -15.48 12.31
C GLY A 151 5.33 -15.81 12.10
N THR A 152 4.53 -15.64 13.15
CA THR A 152 3.11 -15.97 13.13
C THR A 152 2.31 -15.00 12.27
N PHE A 153 1.15 -15.45 11.78
CA PHE A 153 0.23 -14.61 11.00
C PHE A 153 -0.09 -13.29 11.71
N TRP A 154 -0.44 -13.34 12.99
CA TRP A 154 -0.83 -12.16 13.76
C TRP A 154 0.31 -11.18 13.98
N PHE A 155 1.52 -11.67 14.26
CA PHE A 155 2.69 -10.82 14.40
C PHE A 155 3.00 -10.05 13.11
N ARG A 156 2.94 -10.73 11.97
CA ARG A 156 3.19 -10.13 10.65
C ARG A 156 2.09 -9.14 10.27
N LEU A 157 0.83 -9.44 10.57
CA LEU A 157 -0.29 -8.54 10.35
C LEU A 157 -0.15 -7.27 11.20
N GLU A 158 0.14 -7.40 12.50
CA GLU A 158 0.37 -6.26 13.38
C GLU A 158 1.55 -5.41 12.90
N SER A 159 2.64 -6.04 12.45
CA SER A 159 3.77 -5.33 11.86
C SER A 159 3.39 -4.57 10.58
N ALA A 160 2.59 -5.17 9.69
CA ALA A 160 2.13 -4.52 8.47
C ALA A 160 1.25 -3.30 8.76
N LEU A 161 0.36 -3.41 9.75
CA LEU A 161 -0.53 -2.33 10.18
C LEU A 161 0.22 -1.21 10.91
N SER A 162 1.13 -1.56 11.82
CA SER A 162 1.90 -0.58 12.60
C SER A 162 2.81 0.30 11.74
N GLN A 163 3.32 -0.22 10.62
CA GLN A 163 4.20 0.53 9.72
C GLN A 163 3.53 1.73 9.02
N ILE A 164 2.19 1.81 9.05
CA ILE A 164 1.48 3.01 8.60
C ILE A 164 1.68 4.17 9.58
N ALA A 165 1.68 3.89 10.88
CA ALA A 165 1.90 4.90 11.91
C ALA A 165 3.39 5.12 12.22
N VAL A 166 4.22 4.09 12.04
CA VAL A 166 5.63 4.10 12.45
C VAL A 166 6.54 3.68 11.29
N ALA A 167 7.44 4.56 10.89
CA ALA A 167 8.41 4.31 9.83
C ALA A 167 9.84 4.53 10.32
N ARG A 168 10.81 3.92 9.63
CA ARG A 168 12.22 4.21 9.86
C ARG A 168 12.57 5.60 9.34
N ASN A 169 13.40 6.33 10.06
CA ASN A 169 14.06 7.52 9.54
C ASN A 169 15.39 7.16 8.85
N ASP A 170 16.05 8.14 8.24
CA ASP A 170 17.34 7.91 7.56
C ASP A 170 18.47 7.51 8.53
N SER A 171 18.27 7.63 9.84
CA SER A 171 19.19 7.10 10.86
C SER A 171 18.86 5.66 11.29
N GLY A 172 17.81 5.05 10.73
CA GLY A 172 17.36 3.69 11.03
C GLY A 172 16.41 3.57 12.22
N HIS A 173 16.13 4.67 12.94
CA HIS A 173 15.24 4.68 14.11
C HIS A 173 13.78 4.68 13.70
N LEU A 174 12.95 3.95 14.45
CA LEU A 174 11.50 3.96 14.31
C LEU A 174 10.93 5.26 14.88
N THR A 175 10.10 5.92 14.07
CA THR A 175 9.54 7.23 14.38
C THR A 175 8.17 7.36 13.74
N PHE A 176 7.34 8.32 14.20
CA PHE A 176 6.05 8.55 13.57
C PHE A 176 6.19 8.80 12.06
N ASN A 177 5.35 8.14 11.27
CA ASN A 177 5.35 8.20 9.81
C ASN A 177 4.66 9.49 9.33
N MET A 178 5.26 10.63 9.62
CA MET A 178 4.72 11.94 9.23
C MET A 178 4.48 12.08 7.71
N PRO A 179 5.35 11.56 6.80
CA PRO A 179 5.09 11.61 5.36
C PRO A 179 3.76 11.00 4.94
N GLU A 180 3.33 9.91 5.57
CA GLU A 180 2.07 9.23 5.28
C GLU A 180 0.86 10.15 5.53
N PHE A 181 0.77 10.70 6.73
CA PHE A 181 -0.37 11.54 7.13
C PHE A 181 -0.32 12.92 6.49
N LEU A 182 0.83 13.59 6.53
CA LEU A 182 0.95 14.94 5.96
C LEU A 182 0.88 14.89 4.42
N GLY A 183 1.47 13.88 3.79
CA GLY A 183 1.49 13.73 2.34
C GLY A 183 0.11 13.45 1.78
N ASN A 184 -0.64 12.53 2.40
CA ASN A 184 -2.03 12.27 2.03
C ASN A 184 -2.93 13.49 2.29
N ALA A 185 -2.72 14.24 3.38
CA ALA A 185 -3.47 15.48 3.61
C ALA A 185 -3.18 16.55 2.55
N MET A 186 -1.91 16.73 2.15
CA MET A 186 -1.51 17.63 1.07
C MET A 186 -2.10 17.19 -0.27
N ALA A 187 -2.08 15.88 -0.56
CA ALA A 187 -2.66 15.32 -1.77
C ALA A 187 -4.17 15.59 -1.86
N VAL A 188 -4.92 15.36 -0.77
CA VAL A 188 -6.34 15.72 -0.70
C VAL A 188 -6.55 17.22 -0.91
N GLY A 189 -5.69 18.06 -0.35
CA GLY A 189 -5.70 19.51 -0.57
C GLY A 189 -5.54 19.87 -2.05
N ILE A 190 -4.57 19.25 -2.74
CA ILE A 190 -4.35 19.43 -4.19
C ILE A 190 -5.56 18.92 -4.98
N SER A 191 -6.15 17.79 -4.60
CA SER A 191 -7.33 17.24 -5.27
C SER A 191 -8.50 18.20 -5.31
N THR A 192 -8.63 19.12 -4.33
CA THR A 192 -9.71 20.12 -4.34
C THR A 192 -9.68 21.02 -5.58
N ALA A 193 -8.53 21.17 -6.23
CA ALA A 193 -8.38 21.98 -7.44
C ALA A 193 -9.08 21.38 -8.67
N TYR A 194 -9.30 20.06 -8.69
CA TYR A 194 -9.89 19.36 -9.84
C TYR A 194 -11.08 18.44 -9.49
N SER A 195 -11.46 18.37 -8.21
CA SER A 195 -12.58 17.58 -7.70
C SER A 195 -13.59 18.47 -6.95
N PRO A 196 -14.68 18.91 -7.61
CA PRO A 196 -15.68 19.81 -7.03
C PRO A 196 -16.39 19.25 -5.79
N ASN A 197 -16.45 17.93 -5.65
CA ASN A 197 -17.06 17.23 -4.50
C ASN A 197 -16.22 17.32 -3.21
N LEU A 198 -15.01 17.87 -3.26
CA LEU A 198 -14.13 18.03 -2.09
C LEU A 198 -14.20 19.44 -1.48
N GLN A 199 -15.28 20.20 -1.71
CA GLN A 199 -15.39 21.56 -1.19
C GLN A 199 -15.60 21.61 0.33
N ASP A 200 -16.35 20.69 0.91
CA ASP A 200 -16.57 20.60 2.34
C ASP A 200 -15.56 19.67 3.04
N TRP A 201 -15.42 19.87 4.34
CA TRP A 201 -14.49 19.13 5.18
C TRP A 201 -14.80 17.62 5.24
N SER A 202 -16.09 17.22 5.19
CA SER A 202 -16.48 15.82 5.33
C SER A 202 -15.93 14.96 4.19
N HIS A 203 -16.13 15.39 2.94
CA HIS A 203 -15.63 14.63 1.79
C HIS A 203 -14.09 14.64 1.70
N ARG A 204 -13.43 15.73 2.11
CA ARG A 204 -11.96 15.77 2.24
C ARG A 204 -11.47 14.73 3.26
N ASN A 205 -12.11 14.67 4.42
CA ASN A 205 -11.74 13.72 5.47
C ASN A 205 -12.03 12.26 5.06
N GLU A 206 -13.13 12.00 4.35
CA GLU A 206 -13.42 10.67 3.79
C GLU A 206 -12.34 10.22 2.80
N LYS A 207 -11.91 11.12 1.91
CA LYS A 207 -10.82 10.84 0.97
C LYS A 207 -9.48 10.61 1.69
N PHE A 208 -9.17 11.44 2.67
CA PHE A 208 -7.97 11.29 3.49
C PHE A 208 -7.89 9.91 4.16
N ILE A 209 -8.98 9.48 4.81
CA ILE A 209 -9.08 8.15 5.43
C ILE A 209 -8.95 7.05 4.37
N LEU A 210 -9.56 7.23 3.20
CA LEU A 210 -9.50 6.26 2.10
C LEU A 210 -8.07 6.06 1.58
N MET A 211 -7.29 7.14 1.45
CA MET A 211 -5.88 7.06 1.03
C MET A 211 -5.04 6.28 2.05
N ILE A 212 -5.10 6.64 3.33
CA ILE A 212 -4.39 5.91 4.41
C ILE A 212 -4.82 4.44 4.46
N SER A 213 -6.12 4.17 4.29
CA SER A 213 -6.65 2.79 4.29
C SER A 213 -6.10 1.98 3.11
N THR A 214 -5.91 2.63 1.96
CA THR A 214 -5.36 2.01 0.76
C THR A 214 -3.88 1.67 0.96
N ASP A 215 -3.12 2.56 1.61
CA ASP A 215 -1.71 2.33 1.92
C ASP A 215 -1.55 1.23 2.98
N THR A 216 -2.43 1.21 3.99
CA THR A 216 -2.55 0.14 4.98
C THR A 216 -2.78 -1.21 4.31
N LEU A 217 -3.72 -1.26 3.37
CA LEU A 217 -3.99 -2.45 2.58
C LEU A 217 -2.77 -2.86 1.74
N SER A 218 -2.09 -1.89 1.13
CA SER A 218 -0.88 -2.17 0.36
C SER A 218 0.21 -2.83 1.21
N ASN A 219 0.39 -2.43 2.47
CA ASN A 219 1.37 -3.07 3.37
C ASN A 219 0.99 -4.53 3.65
N VAL A 220 -0.28 -4.81 3.92
CA VAL A 220 -0.75 -6.20 4.14
C VAL A 220 -0.51 -7.05 2.89
N VAL A 221 -0.82 -6.51 1.70
CA VAL A 221 -0.55 -7.21 0.43
C VAL A 221 0.95 -7.43 0.21
N LYS A 222 1.80 -6.47 0.56
CA LYS A 222 3.27 -6.62 0.49
C LYS A 222 3.80 -7.68 1.47
N GLU A 223 3.23 -7.76 2.67
CA GLU A 223 3.63 -8.73 3.69
C GLU A 223 3.31 -10.16 3.27
N PHE A 224 2.04 -10.42 2.92
CA PHE A 224 1.53 -11.78 2.67
C PHE A 224 1.53 -12.19 1.19
N GLY A 225 1.80 -11.24 0.29
CA GLY A 225 1.81 -11.48 -1.14
C GLY A 225 2.74 -12.62 -1.57
N PRO A 226 4.03 -12.61 -1.17
CA PRO A 226 4.96 -13.68 -1.53
C PRO A 226 4.46 -15.08 -1.15
N ASP A 227 3.85 -15.23 0.02
CA ASP A 227 3.38 -16.51 0.55
C ASP A 227 2.23 -17.08 -0.28
N ILE A 228 1.30 -16.21 -0.68
CA ILE A 228 0.19 -16.57 -1.56
C ILE A 228 0.74 -17.06 -2.90
N ARG A 229 1.69 -16.32 -3.49
CA ARG A 229 2.34 -16.71 -4.76
C ARG A 229 2.99 -18.08 -4.64
N GLN A 230 3.78 -18.28 -3.58
CA GLN A 230 4.50 -19.52 -3.33
C GLN A 230 3.53 -20.70 -3.24
N LYS A 231 2.40 -20.55 -2.54
CA LYS A 231 1.40 -21.61 -2.41
C LYS A 231 0.74 -22.00 -3.75
N PHE A 232 0.46 -21.02 -4.62
CA PHE A 232 -0.09 -21.29 -5.94
C PHE A 232 0.92 -21.95 -6.90
N LEU A 233 2.18 -21.52 -6.87
CA LEU A 233 3.24 -22.12 -7.69
C LEU A 233 3.57 -23.56 -7.28
N HIS A 234 3.56 -23.89 -5.97
CA HIS A 234 3.74 -25.27 -5.51
C HIS A 234 2.57 -26.20 -5.86
N ARG A 235 1.35 -25.67 -6.02
CA ARG A 235 0.20 -26.48 -6.48
C ARG A 235 0.33 -26.87 -7.94
N HIS A 236 0.85 -25.99 -8.80
CA HIS A 236 1.04 -26.29 -10.23
C HIS A 236 2.12 -27.35 -10.49
N HIS A 237 3.17 -27.44 -9.65
CA HIS A 237 4.19 -28.49 -9.79
C HIS A 237 3.75 -29.88 -9.30
N LYS A 238 2.69 -30.00 -8.49
CA LYS A 238 2.18 -31.32 -8.04
C LYS A 238 1.14 -31.93 -8.98
N THR A 239 0.74 -31.22 -10.04
CA THR A 239 -0.30 -31.63 -10.99
C THR A 239 0.21 -31.80 -12.42
N SER A 240 1.53 -31.91 -12.61
CA SER A 240 2.15 -32.29 -13.88
C SER A 240 2.99 -33.54 -13.70
#